data_AF-A0A1E5BDV5-F1
#
_entry.id   AF-A0A1E5BDV5-F1
#
_cell.length_a   1.000
_cell.length_b   1.000
_cell.length_c   1.000
_cell.angle_alpha   90.00
_cell.angle_beta   90.00
_cell.angle_gamma   90.00
#
_symmetry.space_group_name_H-M   'P 1'
#
loop_
_entity.id
_entity.type
_entity.pdbx_description
1 polymer ?
#
loop_
_entity_poly.entity_id
_entity_poly.type
_entity_poly.pdbx_seq_one_letter_code
_entity_poly.pdbx_strand_id
1 'polypeptide(L)'
;MSTINQALSELADKEQQGASVKIEKAQINKVKTRPVLPWVIGGFSISLAIGGWAVSHQSETIDRSIKRSIDHSVVISEPTTVAVESNDALEPNSVPSIAEVTTKTSAQKVTIYQAPAVEKTTTKVKQPSTRVAKNSTSDASVSKASVSKASVSKALVSKSPEDPKPVVSKSSPQKPILLASNTLSPSRVSSKAATKSEPVEQGGIIVEQVELTPVQLAEKAEIRARKAIDSNNIDEALNSYKDVLRYTPKDENSRQQLAALYYGKGDTRRAFEILQDGIKIDNDSEALRIALAKLLIKEQQPEAALTPLLHLNHSPSVDYLSLRAALAQKNSLDDVALETYQQLVSADSANARWWLGLAIQQERNSNMPEAKVAYQQALTKVGLSKQSQTFVRERLKLIDAIKESSSAN
;
A
#
# COMPACT_ATOMS: atom_id res chain seq x y z
N MET A 1 4.74 -37.68 -14.10
CA MET A 1 3.78 -36.57 -13.91
C MET A 1 3.95 -35.79 -12.59
N SER A 2 4.73 -36.23 -11.58
CA SER A 2 4.87 -35.49 -10.30
C SER A 2 6.19 -34.73 -10.12
N THR A 3 7.19 -34.92 -11.00
CA THR A 3 8.51 -34.27 -10.86
C THR A 3 8.57 -32.87 -11.47
N ILE A 4 7.66 -32.56 -12.41
CA ILE A 4 7.61 -31.25 -13.11
C ILE A 4 6.96 -30.17 -12.22
N ASN A 5 5.90 -30.52 -11.48
CA ASN A 5 5.28 -29.58 -10.53
C ASN A 5 6.18 -29.31 -9.32
N GLN A 6 7.01 -30.28 -8.93
CA GLN A 6 7.98 -30.12 -7.85
C GLN A 6 9.16 -29.24 -8.28
N ALA A 7 9.63 -29.39 -9.52
CA ALA A 7 10.65 -28.51 -10.12
C ALA A 7 10.16 -27.07 -10.33
N LEU A 8 8.87 -26.88 -10.64
CA LEU A 8 8.25 -25.55 -10.74
C LEU A 8 8.10 -24.86 -9.37
N SER A 9 7.81 -25.60 -8.30
CA SER A 9 7.79 -25.06 -6.94
C SER A 9 9.19 -24.70 -6.45
N GLU A 10 10.20 -25.56 -6.69
CA GLU A 10 11.59 -25.27 -6.33
C GLU A 10 12.19 -24.09 -7.13
N LEU A 11 11.76 -23.86 -8.37
CA LEU A 11 12.17 -22.68 -9.13
C LEU A 11 11.48 -21.39 -8.64
N ALA A 12 10.21 -21.44 -8.24
CA ALA A 12 9.50 -20.26 -7.73
C ALA A 12 10.13 -19.73 -6.42
N ASP A 13 10.60 -20.64 -5.55
CA ASP A 13 11.31 -20.29 -4.32
C ASP A 13 12.74 -19.78 -4.58
N LYS A 14 13.35 -20.17 -5.71
CA LYS A 14 14.72 -19.79 -6.12
C LYS A 14 14.76 -18.52 -6.98
N GLU A 15 13.72 -18.21 -7.75
CA GLU A 15 13.61 -16.99 -8.58
C GLU A 15 13.25 -15.74 -7.75
N GLN A 16 12.61 -15.91 -6.58
CA GLN A 16 12.46 -14.85 -5.56
C GLN A 16 13.82 -14.36 -5.02
N GLN A 17 14.90 -15.13 -5.21
CA GLN A 17 16.27 -14.72 -4.84
C GLN A 17 17.07 -14.12 -6.01
N GLY A 18 16.54 -14.15 -7.24
CA GLY A 18 17.30 -13.85 -8.46
C GLY A 18 17.05 -12.49 -9.12
N ALA A 19 16.05 -11.71 -8.69
CA ALA A 19 15.73 -10.42 -9.33
C ALA A 19 15.29 -9.33 -8.32
N SER A 20 15.99 -9.23 -7.19
CA SER A 20 16.00 -7.99 -6.42
C SER A 20 17.28 -7.24 -6.76
N VAL A 21 17.17 -5.99 -7.21
CA VAL A 21 18.21 -5.01 -6.89
C VAL A 21 18.17 -4.88 -5.38
N LYS A 22 18.99 -5.71 -4.74
CA LYS A 22 19.26 -5.64 -3.31
C LYS A 22 19.98 -4.32 -3.10
N ILE A 23 19.45 -3.48 -2.22
CA ILE A 23 20.26 -2.42 -1.62
C ILE A 23 21.37 -3.15 -0.85
N GLU A 24 22.51 -3.33 -1.51
CA GLU A 24 23.70 -3.94 -0.92
C GLU A 24 24.47 -2.83 -0.19
N LYS A 25 24.69 -3.01 1.12
CA LYS A 25 25.61 -2.14 1.87
C LYS A 25 26.99 -2.22 1.22
N ALA A 26 27.65 -1.06 1.09
CA ALA A 26 29.03 -0.95 0.66
C ALA A 26 29.89 -2.07 1.28
N GLN A 27 30.55 -2.85 0.43
CA GLN A 27 31.52 -3.86 0.83
C GLN A 27 32.73 -3.16 1.46
N ILE A 28 32.70 -3.05 2.78
CA ILE A 28 33.88 -2.73 3.59
C ILE A 28 34.53 -4.08 3.89
N ASN A 29 35.77 -4.27 3.43
CA ASN A 29 36.56 -5.43 3.81
C ASN A 29 36.62 -5.51 5.34
N LYS A 30 36.10 -6.60 5.90
CA LYS A 30 36.23 -6.93 7.32
C LYS A 30 37.72 -7.07 7.63
N VAL A 31 38.27 -6.09 8.34
CA VAL A 31 39.55 -6.29 9.03
C VAL A 31 39.35 -7.46 9.99
N LYS A 32 40.28 -8.43 9.94
CA LYS A 32 40.28 -9.65 10.74
C LYS A 32 40.32 -9.30 12.23
N THR A 33 39.15 -9.18 12.86
CA THR A 33 39.03 -8.98 14.30
C THR A 33 39.38 -10.28 15.02
N ARG A 34 40.51 -10.30 15.74
CA ARG A 34 40.85 -11.37 16.68
C ARG A 34 39.76 -11.42 17.78
N PRO A 35 39.41 -12.60 18.32
CA PRO A 35 38.38 -12.68 19.35
C PRO A 35 38.86 -11.99 20.63
N VAL A 36 38.18 -10.90 21.01
CA VAL A 36 38.43 -10.13 22.26
C VAL A 36 37.68 -10.74 23.46
N LEU A 37 36.97 -11.86 23.25
CA LEU A 37 36.22 -12.55 24.30
C LEU A 37 37.05 -13.06 25.51
N PRO A 38 38.35 -13.44 25.41
CA PRO A 38 39.11 -13.78 26.61
C PRO A 38 39.51 -12.55 27.44
N TRP A 39 39.49 -11.34 26.88
CA TRP A 39 39.97 -10.13 27.58
C TRP A 39 38.88 -9.45 28.42
N VAL A 40 37.61 -9.56 28.03
CA VAL A 40 36.49 -9.03 28.83
C VAL A 40 36.20 -9.92 30.05
N ILE A 41 36.35 -11.25 29.90
CA ILE A 41 36.23 -12.21 31.01
C ILE A 41 37.44 -12.15 31.95
N GLY A 42 38.65 -11.91 31.42
CA GLY A 42 39.88 -11.71 32.22
C GLY A 42 39.92 -10.37 32.97
N GLY A 43 39.35 -9.30 32.40
CA GLY A 43 39.32 -7.98 33.05
C GLY A 43 38.35 -7.91 34.24
N PHE A 44 37.22 -8.61 34.16
CA PHE A 44 36.22 -8.61 35.24
C PHE A 44 36.66 -9.46 36.45
N SER A 45 37.40 -10.55 36.24
CA SER A 45 37.92 -11.39 37.33
C SER A 45 39.09 -10.74 38.09
N ILE A 46 39.94 -9.98 37.42
CA ILE A 46 41.02 -9.21 38.06
C ILE A 46 40.48 -8.10 38.98
N SER A 47 39.34 -7.48 38.64
CA SER A 47 38.73 -6.45 39.49
C SER A 47 38.09 -7.01 40.77
N LEU A 48 37.64 -8.27 40.75
CA LEU A 48 37.10 -8.96 41.94
C LEU A 48 38.22 -9.51 42.85
N ALA A 49 39.34 -9.94 42.29
CA ALA A 49 40.48 -10.43 43.06
C ALA A 49 41.19 -9.32 43.87
N ILE A 50 41.23 -8.08 43.35
CA ILE A 50 41.85 -6.94 44.06
C ILE A 50 40.90 -6.36 45.12
N GLY A 51 39.57 -6.42 44.91
CA GLY A 51 38.58 -5.96 45.88
C GLY A 51 38.38 -6.90 47.09
N GLY A 52 38.61 -8.21 46.93
CA GLY A 52 38.41 -9.21 47.97
C GLY A 52 39.51 -9.27 49.05
N TRP A 53 40.72 -8.78 48.77
CA TRP A 53 41.84 -8.82 49.71
C TRP A 53 41.82 -7.66 50.73
N ALA A 54 41.08 -6.59 50.46
CA ALA A 54 40.99 -5.42 51.34
C ALA A 54 40.00 -5.60 52.52
N VAL A 55 39.11 -6.60 52.47
CA VAL A 55 38.07 -6.81 53.51
C VAL A 55 38.41 -7.96 54.46
N SER A 56 39.38 -8.83 54.14
CA SER A 56 39.72 -9.97 54.99
C SER A 56 40.88 -9.73 55.97
N HIS A 57 41.49 -8.54 55.99
CA HIS A 57 42.61 -8.24 56.90
C HIS A 57 42.24 -7.33 58.08
N GLN A 58 40.95 -7.16 58.37
CA GLN A 58 40.51 -6.40 59.54
C GLN A 58 39.70 -7.26 60.50
N SER A 59 40.37 -8.26 61.08
CA SER A 59 39.92 -8.90 62.30
C SER A 59 41.13 -9.30 63.13
N GLU A 60 41.47 -8.50 64.13
CA GLU A 60 41.92 -9.02 65.42
C GLU A 60 41.96 -7.91 66.49
N THR A 61 41.57 -8.30 67.70
CA THR A 61 41.54 -7.54 68.97
C THR A 61 40.36 -6.55 69.07
N ILE A 62 39.47 -6.65 70.05
CA ILE A 62 39.75 -6.67 71.49
C ILE A 62 38.69 -7.49 72.23
N ASP A 63 39.19 -8.37 73.08
CA ASP A 63 38.47 -9.12 74.08
C ASP A 63 38.13 -8.23 75.29
N ARG A 64 36.93 -8.45 75.84
CA ARG A 64 36.62 -8.39 77.29
C ARG A 64 36.98 -7.12 78.07
N SER A 65 35.96 -6.33 78.43
CA SER A 65 35.92 -5.73 79.78
C SER A 65 34.55 -5.16 80.19
N ILE A 66 34.00 -5.74 81.26
CA ILE A 66 33.55 -5.00 82.46
C ILE A 66 32.13 -4.37 82.45
N LYS A 67 31.25 -5.06 83.20
CA LYS A 67 30.35 -4.55 84.26
C LYS A 67 29.18 -3.61 83.88
N ARG A 68 27.98 -4.15 84.20
CA ARG A 68 27.10 -3.70 85.32
C ARG A 68 26.34 -2.39 85.14
N SER A 69 25.02 -2.52 84.97
CA SER A 69 23.92 -1.84 85.69
C SER A 69 22.62 -2.11 84.88
N ILE A 70 21.59 -2.83 85.37
CA ILE A 70 20.61 -2.43 86.42
C ILE A 70 20.05 -1.04 86.04
N ASP A 71 18.80 -0.79 85.64
CA ASP A 71 17.55 -1.17 86.30
C ASP A 71 16.33 -0.63 85.50
N HIS A 72 15.14 -1.26 85.70
CA HIS A 72 13.78 -0.67 85.73
C HIS A 72 13.15 -0.02 84.46
N SER A 73 11.84 -0.05 84.21
CA SER A 73 10.66 -0.79 84.69
C SER A 73 9.41 -0.27 83.95
N VAL A 74 8.26 -0.98 84.09
CA VAL A 74 6.85 -0.45 84.12
C VAL A 74 6.17 -0.12 82.76
N VAL A 75 4.91 -0.47 82.43
CA VAL A 75 3.76 -1.24 83.02
C VAL A 75 2.58 -1.23 81.99
N ILE A 76 1.90 -2.38 81.87
CA ILE A 76 0.44 -2.67 81.75
C ILE A 76 -0.44 -1.98 80.67
N SER A 77 -1.14 -2.79 79.86
CA SER A 77 -2.62 -2.98 79.87
C SER A 77 -3.08 -4.06 78.86
N GLU A 78 -3.73 -5.11 79.37
CA GLU A 78 -4.44 -6.19 78.65
C GLU A 78 -5.97 -5.84 78.47
N PRO A 79 -6.91 -6.80 78.26
CA PRO A 79 -7.31 -7.48 77.01
C PRO A 79 -8.86 -7.41 76.80
N THR A 80 -9.45 -8.14 75.83
CA THR A 80 -10.81 -8.80 75.91
C THR A 80 -11.13 -9.50 74.55
N THR A 81 -11.07 -10.84 74.44
CA THR A 81 -12.15 -11.89 74.50
C THR A 81 -12.93 -12.04 73.16
N VAL A 82 -12.81 -13.09 72.30
CA VAL A 82 -13.17 -14.55 72.41
C VAL A 82 -14.69 -14.74 72.67
N ALA A 83 -15.52 -15.62 72.09
CA ALA A 83 -15.60 -16.57 70.97
C ALA A 83 -17.03 -17.17 71.01
N VAL A 84 -17.53 -17.81 69.94
CA VAL A 84 -18.55 -18.92 69.95
C VAL A 84 -18.39 -19.68 68.61
N GLU A 85 -17.92 -20.95 68.54
CA GLU A 85 -18.66 -22.25 68.59
C GLU A 85 -19.84 -22.35 67.58
N SER A 86 -20.15 -23.43 66.85
CA SER A 86 -19.81 -24.87 66.91
C SER A 86 -20.45 -25.63 65.71
N ASN A 87 -19.92 -26.86 65.45
CA ASN A 87 -20.55 -28.08 64.89
C ASN A 87 -20.85 -28.28 63.39
N ASP A 88 -19.98 -29.08 62.76
CA ASP A 88 -20.17 -30.41 62.12
C ASP A 88 -21.51 -30.82 61.47
N ALA A 89 -21.48 -31.21 60.17
CA ALA A 89 -21.67 -32.59 59.69
C ALA A 89 -22.11 -32.70 58.20
N LEU A 90 -21.53 -33.71 57.52
CA LEU A 90 -21.93 -34.44 56.28
C LEU A 90 -21.26 -34.08 54.93
N GLU A 91 -20.36 -34.98 54.52
CA GLU A 91 -19.83 -35.26 53.16
C GLU A 91 -20.88 -35.88 52.19
N PRO A 92 -20.57 -36.30 50.93
CA PRO A 92 -19.48 -35.94 49.99
C PRO A 92 -20.00 -35.61 48.56
N ASN A 93 -19.18 -35.03 47.67
CA ASN A 93 -18.90 -35.61 46.33
C ASN A 93 -17.99 -34.74 45.43
N SER A 94 -16.96 -35.41 44.88
CA SER A 94 -16.27 -35.21 43.59
C SER A 94 -15.44 -33.95 43.30
N VAL A 95 -14.12 -34.12 43.41
CA VAL A 95 -13.07 -33.51 42.55
C VAL A 95 -12.77 -34.51 41.41
N PRO A 96 -11.98 -34.26 40.33
CA PRO A 96 -11.29 -33.02 39.89
C PRO A 96 -11.32 -32.74 38.37
N SER A 97 -10.93 -31.53 37.94
CA SER A 97 -10.10 -31.37 36.72
C SER A 97 -9.47 -29.97 36.66
N ILE A 98 -8.15 -29.93 36.82
CA ILE A 98 -7.30 -28.75 36.65
C ILE A 98 -6.86 -28.74 35.18
N ALA A 99 -7.26 -27.71 34.44
CA ALA A 99 -6.70 -27.43 33.11
C ALA A 99 -5.78 -26.21 33.21
N GLU A 100 -4.48 -26.47 33.07
CA GLU A 100 -3.42 -25.47 32.95
C GLU A 100 -3.63 -24.61 31.70
N VAL A 101 -3.83 -23.31 31.90
CA VAL A 101 -3.84 -22.31 30.83
C VAL A 101 -2.40 -21.91 30.55
N THR A 102 -1.77 -22.56 29.58
CA THR A 102 -0.54 -22.07 28.93
C THR A 102 -0.94 -21.16 27.76
N THR A 103 -0.83 -19.84 27.94
CA THR A 103 -1.02 -18.87 26.86
C THR A 103 0.22 -18.85 25.96
N LYS A 104 0.14 -19.55 24.83
CA LYS A 104 1.02 -19.28 23.67
C LYS A 104 0.62 -17.93 23.08
N THR A 105 1.57 -16.99 23.05
CA THR A 105 1.45 -15.72 22.33
C THR A 105 1.39 -16.02 20.83
N SER A 106 0.16 -16.07 20.30
CA SER A 106 -0.12 -16.11 18.88
C SER A 106 -0.07 -14.67 18.36
N ALA A 107 0.86 -14.38 17.47
CA ALA A 107 0.89 -13.12 16.73
C ALA A 107 -0.42 -12.99 15.93
N GLN A 108 -1.33 -12.14 16.42
CA GLN A 108 -2.60 -11.90 15.75
C GLN A 108 -2.35 -11.17 14.43
N LYS A 109 -2.65 -11.85 13.33
CA LYS A 109 -2.75 -11.31 11.97
C LYS A 109 -3.90 -10.30 11.93
N VAL A 110 -3.62 -9.02 12.06
CA VAL A 110 -4.63 -7.96 11.93
C VAL A 110 -4.93 -7.76 10.44
N THR A 111 -6.13 -8.14 10.00
CA THR A 111 -6.63 -7.80 8.67
C THR A 111 -6.95 -6.31 8.67
N ILE A 112 -6.16 -5.51 7.96
CA ILE A 112 -6.22 -4.04 7.99
C ILE A 112 -7.34 -3.54 7.08
N TYR A 113 -7.65 -4.30 6.03
CA TYR A 113 -8.75 -4.04 5.10
C TYR A 113 -9.39 -5.35 4.66
N GLN A 114 -10.70 -5.46 4.88
CA GLN A 114 -11.52 -6.47 4.22
C GLN A 114 -12.09 -5.84 2.95
N ALA A 115 -11.71 -6.39 1.79
CA ALA A 115 -12.32 -6.00 0.54
C ALA A 115 -13.82 -6.33 0.58
N PRO A 116 -14.71 -5.47 0.05
CA PRO A 116 -16.11 -5.82 -0.10
C PRO A 116 -16.22 -7.09 -0.94
N ALA A 117 -16.94 -8.09 -0.43
CA ALA A 117 -17.16 -9.34 -1.14
C ALA A 117 -17.88 -9.03 -2.46
N VAL A 118 -17.25 -9.34 -3.58
CA VAL A 118 -17.92 -9.34 -4.88
C VAL A 118 -18.87 -10.54 -4.84
N GLU A 119 -20.15 -10.27 -4.55
CA GLU A 119 -21.20 -11.28 -4.59
C GLU A 119 -21.27 -11.87 -6.01
N LYS A 120 -20.76 -13.10 -6.16
CA LYS A 120 -21.07 -13.94 -7.31
C LYS A 120 -22.56 -14.26 -7.23
N THR A 121 -23.37 -13.47 -7.92
CA THR A 121 -24.79 -13.76 -8.16
C THR A 121 -24.90 -15.01 -9.01
N THR A 122 -24.96 -16.16 -8.36
CA THR A 122 -25.36 -17.43 -8.98
C THR A 122 -26.87 -17.39 -9.18
N THR A 123 -27.30 -17.01 -10.38
CA THR A 123 -28.70 -17.10 -10.79
C THR A 123 -29.06 -18.57 -10.95
N LYS A 124 -29.66 -19.14 -9.90
CA LYS A 124 -30.24 -20.49 -9.91
C LYS A 124 -31.49 -20.47 -10.78
N VAL A 125 -31.35 -20.92 -12.03
CA VAL A 125 -32.48 -21.15 -12.96
C VAL A 125 -33.39 -22.21 -12.35
N LYS A 126 -34.61 -21.79 -12.03
CA LYS A 126 -35.69 -22.65 -11.54
C LYS A 126 -36.44 -23.21 -12.75
N GLN A 127 -36.18 -24.48 -13.03
CA GLN A 127 -36.93 -25.30 -13.99
C GLN A 127 -38.35 -25.57 -13.45
N PRO A 128 -39.43 -25.31 -14.20
CA PRO A 128 -40.75 -25.83 -13.87
C PRO A 128 -41.05 -27.09 -14.68
N SER A 129 -41.37 -28.18 -13.97
CA SER A 129 -41.91 -29.42 -14.49
C SER A 129 -43.25 -29.21 -15.19
N THR A 130 -43.38 -29.76 -16.40
CA THR A 130 -44.66 -29.97 -17.09
C THR A 130 -45.39 -31.17 -16.51
N ARG A 131 -46.57 -30.94 -15.90
CA ARG A 131 -47.58 -31.96 -15.59
C ARG A 131 -48.72 -31.83 -16.60
N VAL A 132 -49.03 -32.96 -17.25
CA VAL A 132 -50.11 -33.14 -18.21
C VAL A 132 -51.48 -33.11 -17.52
N ALA A 133 -52.43 -32.34 -18.06
CA ALA A 133 -53.86 -32.58 -17.90
C ALA A 133 -54.64 -32.08 -19.14
N LYS A 134 -55.47 -32.97 -19.67
CA LYS A 134 -56.45 -32.85 -20.77
C LYS A 134 -57.71 -32.10 -20.29
N ASN A 135 -58.31 -31.19 -21.08
CA ASN A 135 -59.47 -31.44 -21.97
C ASN A 135 -60.16 -30.12 -22.46
N SER A 136 -60.56 -30.12 -23.75
CA SER A 136 -61.77 -29.53 -24.42
C SER A 136 -62.38 -28.21 -23.91
N THR A 137 -62.82 -27.21 -24.69
CA THR A 137 -63.27 -27.06 -26.09
C THR A 137 -63.69 -25.58 -26.26
N SER A 138 -63.46 -24.97 -27.43
CA SER A 138 -64.45 -24.18 -28.22
C SER A 138 -63.78 -23.15 -29.17
N ASP A 139 -64.18 -23.31 -30.42
CA ASP A 139 -64.27 -22.46 -31.61
C ASP A 139 -63.53 -21.12 -31.81
N ALA A 140 -63.03 -21.04 -33.05
CA ALA A 140 -63.07 -19.93 -34.01
C ALA A 140 -62.43 -18.57 -33.64
N SER A 141 -61.36 -18.21 -34.36
CA SER A 141 -61.54 -17.41 -35.59
C SER A 141 -60.19 -17.02 -36.22
N VAL A 142 -60.27 -16.94 -37.54
CA VAL A 142 -59.28 -16.60 -38.56
C VAL A 142 -58.63 -15.24 -38.33
N SER A 143 -57.32 -15.12 -38.59
CA SER A 143 -56.74 -14.07 -39.47
C SER A 143 -55.25 -14.27 -39.72
N LYS A 144 -54.93 -14.64 -40.96
CA LYS A 144 -53.63 -14.52 -41.61
C LYS A 144 -53.28 -13.03 -41.80
N ALA A 145 -52.03 -12.68 -41.54
CA ALA A 145 -51.33 -11.66 -42.35
C ALA A 145 -49.84 -12.00 -42.38
N SER A 146 -49.40 -12.45 -43.55
CA SER A 146 -48.03 -12.74 -43.95
C SER A 146 -47.75 -11.89 -45.19
N VAL A 147 -46.91 -10.86 -45.07
CA VAL A 147 -46.08 -10.25 -46.13
C VAL A 147 -45.09 -9.34 -45.39
N SER A 148 -43.82 -9.17 -45.74
CA SER A 148 -43.11 -9.39 -46.99
C SER A 148 -41.60 -9.45 -46.71
N LYS A 149 -40.90 -10.36 -47.40
CA LYS A 149 -39.46 -10.28 -47.67
C LYS A 149 -39.28 -9.41 -48.91
N ALA A 150 -38.40 -8.42 -48.84
CA ALA A 150 -37.75 -7.86 -50.01
C ALA A 150 -36.25 -7.75 -49.74
N SER A 151 -35.48 -8.22 -50.70
CA SER A 151 -34.04 -8.41 -50.68
C SER A 151 -33.42 -7.56 -51.78
N VAL A 152 -32.14 -7.22 -51.57
CA VAL A 152 -31.13 -6.79 -52.56
C VAL A 152 -31.23 -5.36 -53.11
N SER A 153 -30.20 -4.56 -52.79
CA SER A 153 -29.34 -3.98 -53.84
C SER A 153 -28.06 -3.37 -53.28
N LYS A 154 -26.95 -3.91 -53.79
CA LYS A 154 -25.56 -3.51 -53.64
C LYS A 154 -25.23 -2.60 -54.82
N ALA A 155 -24.59 -1.45 -54.58
CA ALA A 155 -23.94 -0.68 -55.64
C ALA A 155 -22.72 0.07 -55.07
N LEU A 156 -21.60 -0.12 -55.78
CA LEU A 156 -20.27 0.44 -55.55
C LEU A 156 -20.08 1.66 -56.48
N VAL A 157 -18.89 2.30 -56.39
CA VAL A 157 -18.28 3.31 -57.29
C VAL A 157 -18.50 4.77 -56.80
N SER A 158 -17.55 5.40 -56.12
CA SER A 158 -16.27 6.00 -56.58
C SER A 158 -16.45 7.23 -57.47
N LYS A 159 -16.03 8.41 -56.97
CA LYS A 159 -15.32 9.47 -57.70
C LYS A 159 -14.92 10.63 -56.76
N SER A 160 -13.66 11.03 -56.91
CA SER A 160 -12.94 12.24 -56.50
C SER A 160 -12.13 12.65 -57.76
N PRO A 161 -11.43 13.81 -57.90
CA PRO A 161 -11.36 15.06 -57.11
C PRO A 161 -11.55 16.34 -57.99
N GLU A 162 -11.72 17.53 -57.38
CA GLU A 162 -11.21 18.78 -57.98
C GLU A 162 -10.99 19.88 -56.93
N ASP A 163 -10.00 20.72 -57.23
CA ASP A 163 -9.13 21.51 -56.35
C ASP A 163 -9.50 23.04 -56.37
N PRO A 164 -8.73 23.97 -55.75
CA PRO A 164 -9.25 25.10 -54.96
C PRO A 164 -9.16 26.47 -55.64
N LYS A 165 -9.75 27.52 -55.03
CA LYS A 165 -9.21 28.90 -55.06
C LYS A 165 -9.84 29.84 -54.00
N PRO A 166 -9.14 30.94 -53.63
CA PRO A 166 -9.30 31.69 -52.38
C PRO A 166 -10.05 33.03 -52.56
N VAL A 167 -10.57 33.60 -51.47
CA VAL A 167 -10.94 35.02 -51.38
C VAL A 167 -10.50 35.60 -50.04
N VAL A 168 -9.98 36.82 -50.12
CA VAL A 168 -9.28 37.63 -49.12
C VAL A 168 -10.17 38.80 -48.66
N SER A 169 -9.96 39.23 -47.40
CA SER A 169 -9.99 40.62 -46.88
C SER A 169 -11.17 41.23 -46.09
N LYS A 170 -10.77 41.79 -44.92
CA LYS A 170 -11.28 42.93 -44.12
C LYS A 170 -12.53 42.65 -43.27
N SER A 171 -12.61 42.97 -41.96
CA SER A 171 -12.14 44.15 -41.21
C SER A 171 -12.06 43.94 -39.68
N SER A 172 -11.11 44.60 -38.99
CA SER A 172 -11.15 44.92 -37.54
C SER A 172 -11.88 46.27 -37.33
N PRO A 173 -12.40 46.60 -36.11
CA PRO A 173 -11.56 47.32 -35.13
C PRO A 173 -11.84 47.07 -33.62
N GLN A 174 -10.75 47.16 -32.85
CA GLN A 174 -10.52 47.75 -31.51
C GLN A 174 -11.39 47.45 -30.26
N LYS A 175 -10.64 47.23 -29.16
CA LYS A 175 -10.98 47.19 -27.72
C LYS A 175 -11.71 48.45 -27.21
N PRO A 176 -12.37 48.32 -26.05
CA PRO A 176 -12.12 49.24 -24.94
C PRO A 176 -11.61 48.53 -23.69
N ILE A 177 -10.59 49.14 -23.09
CA ILE A 177 -10.08 48.89 -21.74
C ILE A 177 -10.97 49.72 -20.80
N LEU A 178 -11.56 49.09 -19.77
CA LEU A 178 -12.20 49.81 -18.67
C LEU A 178 -11.30 49.75 -17.44
N LEU A 179 -10.61 50.86 -17.19
CA LEU A 179 -10.04 51.22 -15.89
C LEU A 179 -11.19 51.69 -15.00
N ALA A 180 -11.47 50.96 -13.93
CA ALA A 180 -12.28 51.46 -12.82
C ALA A 180 -11.35 51.72 -11.63
N SER A 181 -10.90 52.97 -11.53
CA SER A 181 -10.28 53.55 -10.34
C SER A 181 -11.39 53.92 -9.35
N ASN A 182 -11.48 53.22 -8.23
CA ASN A 182 -12.26 53.70 -7.08
C ASN A 182 -11.30 54.18 -5.98
N THR A 183 -10.89 55.43 -6.12
CA THR A 183 -10.36 56.26 -5.05
C THR A 183 -11.48 56.59 -4.07
N LEU A 184 -11.43 56.01 -2.87
CA LEU A 184 -12.13 56.52 -1.70
C LEU A 184 -11.14 56.63 -0.54
N SER A 185 -10.56 57.82 -0.43
CA SER A 185 -10.27 58.46 0.85
C SER A 185 -11.23 59.65 0.98
N PRO A 186 -11.79 59.87 2.17
CA PRO A 186 -11.63 61.19 2.76
C PRO A 186 -11.26 61.17 4.25
N SER A 187 -10.48 62.18 4.62
CA SER A 187 -10.31 62.78 5.96
C SER A 187 -9.74 61.88 7.07
N ARG A 188 -8.45 61.95 7.40
CA ARG A 188 -7.73 63.10 8.00
C ARG A 188 -8.50 63.74 9.16
N VAL A 189 -8.34 63.16 10.36
CA VAL A 189 -8.37 63.96 11.59
C VAL A 189 -6.94 64.26 11.97
N SER A 190 -6.64 65.55 11.92
CA SER A 190 -5.44 66.19 12.37
C SER A 190 -5.34 66.11 13.90
N SER A 191 -4.32 65.43 14.43
CA SER A 191 -3.72 65.82 15.71
C SER A 191 -2.25 66.17 15.46
N LYS A 192 -2.00 67.45 15.64
CA LYS A 192 -0.75 68.15 15.36
C LYS A 192 0.12 68.05 16.60
N ALA A 193 1.19 67.26 16.53
CA ALA A 193 2.34 67.41 17.40
C ALA A 193 3.53 67.73 16.50
N ALA A 194 3.90 69.02 16.50
CA ALA A 194 5.09 69.50 15.85
C ALA A 194 6.30 69.10 16.71
N THR A 195 7.13 68.21 16.19
CA THR A 195 8.53 68.13 16.59
C THR A 195 9.37 68.20 15.33
N LYS A 196 10.06 69.32 15.21
CA LYS A 196 11.04 69.62 14.19
C LYS A 196 12.25 68.73 14.46
N SER A 197 12.53 67.78 13.57
CA SER A 197 13.81 67.05 13.55
C SER A 197 14.43 67.19 12.17
N GLU A 198 15.65 67.71 12.15
CA GLU A 198 16.55 67.82 11.01
C GLU A 198 16.78 66.46 10.32
N PRO A 199 17.16 66.46 9.03
CA PRO A 199 17.36 65.23 8.27
C PRO A 199 18.68 64.60 8.70
N VAL A 200 18.60 63.54 9.52
CA VAL A 200 19.71 62.60 9.64
C VAL A 200 19.57 61.64 8.47
N GLU A 201 20.50 61.69 7.52
CA GLU A 201 20.75 60.59 6.58
C GLU A 201 21.10 59.34 7.39
N GLN A 202 20.08 58.56 7.75
CA GLN A 202 20.24 57.18 8.17
C GLN A 202 19.62 56.35 7.08
N GLY A 203 20.44 55.52 6.43
CA GLY A 203 19.99 54.47 5.52
C GLY A 203 19.04 53.54 6.29
N GLY A 204 17.76 53.89 6.28
CA GLY A 204 16.71 53.14 6.94
C GLY A 204 16.50 51.85 6.20
N ILE A 205 16.89 50.73 6.81
CA ILE A 205 16.52 49.40 6.34
C ILE A 205 15.01 49.29 6.54
N ILE A 206 14.24 49.45 5.47
CA ILE A 206 12.80 49.18 5.47
C ILE A 206 12.66 47.66 5.48
N VAL A 207 12.44 47.08 6.66
CA VAL A 207 12.13 45.65 6.82
C VAL A 207 10.68 45.45 6.41
N GLU A 208 10.45 45.22 5.12
CA GLU A 208 9.14 44.82 4.60
C GLU A 208 8.88 43.36 4.96
N GLN A 209 7.91 43.13 5.86
CA GLN A 209 7.51 41.80 6.27
C GLN A 209 6.63 41.18 5.18
N VAL A 210 7.21 40.31 4.36
CA VAL A 210 6.47 39.51 3.37
C VAL A 210 6.00 38.23 4.04
N GLU A 211 4.69 37.99 4.03
CA GLU A 211 4.10 36.73 4.49
C GLU A 211 4.41 35.60 3.50
N LEU A 212 4.83 34.43 4.01
CA LEU A 212 5.11 33.27 3.18
C LEU A 212 3.80 32.71 2.60
N THR A 213 3.82 32.37 1.31
CA THR A 213 2.71 31.67 0.66
C THR A 213 2.52 30.27 1.26
N PRO A 214 1.32 29.65 1.15
CA PRO A 214 1.11 28.28 1.62
C PRO A 214 2.11 27.28 1.03
N VAL A 215 2.50 27.45 -0.25
CA VAL A 215 3.50 26.60 -0.90
C VAL A 215 4.89 26.78 -0.28
N GLN A 216 5.30 28.02 0.02
CA GLN A 216 6.58 28.29 0.69
C GLN A 216 6.59 27.79 2.15
N LEU A 217 5.44 27.87 2.83
CA LEU A 217 5.28 27.30 4.18
C LEU A 217 5.36 25.77 4.15
N ALA A 218 4.75 25.14 3.15
CA ALA A 218 4.86 23.71 2.89
C ALA A 218 6.32 23.31 2.64
N GLU A 219 7.03 23.99 1.74
CA GLU A 219 8.43 23.71 1.45
C GLU A 219 9.32 23.83 2.70
N LYS A 220 9.13 24.88 3.51
CA LYS A 220 9.85 25.03 4.78
C LYS A 220 9.54 23.90 5.77
N ALA A 221 8.29 23.47 5.84
CA ALA A 221 7.88 22.34 6.68
C ALA A 221 8.48 21.01 6.16
N GLU A 222 8.55 20.81 4.84
CA GLU A 222 9.16 19.64 4.23
C GLU A 222 10.67 19.57 4.50
N ILE A 223 11.38 20.70 4.43
CA ILE A 223 12.80 20.78 4.81
C ILE A 223 12.99 20.38 6.28
N ARG A 224 12.12 20.87 7.18
CA ARG A 224 12.15 20.46 8.59
C ARG A 224 11.90 18.96 8.73
N ALA A 225 10.92 18.42 8.00
CA ALA A 225 10.60 17.00 8.03
C ALA A 225 11.78 16.13 7.61
N ARG A 226 12.45 16.48 6.50
CA ARG A 226 13.65 15.77 6.02
C ARG A 226 14.79 15.83 7.02
N LYS A 227 15.09 17.01 7.58
CA LYS A 227 16.12 17.17 8.62
C LYS A 227 15.81 16.32 9.86
N ALA A 228 14.53 16.23 10.24
CA ALA A 228 14.10 15.39 11.36
C ALA A 228 14.28 13.90 11.05
N ILE A 229 13.99 13.45 9.83
CA ILE A 229 14.31 12.07 9.37
C ILE A 229 15.81 11.81 9.48
N ASP A 230 16.64 12.71 8.97
CA ASP A 230 18.11 12.57 8.99
C ASP A 230 18.66 12.51 10.43
N SER A 231 17.98 13.17 11.36
CA SER A 231 18.31 13.19 12.79
C SER A 231 17.65 12.03 13.56
N ASN A 232 16.99 11.09 12.88
CA ASN A 232 16.21 9.99 13.47
C ASN A 232 15.10 10.45 14.45
N ASN A 233 14.64 11.71 14.31
CA ASN A 233 13.54 12.27 15.09
C ASN A 233 12.21 12.06 14.35
N ILE A 234 11.66 10.85 14.45
CA ILE A 234 10.46 10.44 13.69
C ILE A 234 9.22 11.25 14.07
N ASP A 235 9.05 11.63 15.34
CA ASP A 235 7.86 12.37 15.78
C ASP A 235 7.83 13.80 15.23
N GLU A 236 8.99 14.46 15.17
CA GLU A 236 9.11 15.77 14.52
C GLU A 236 8.90 15.67 13.00
N ALA A 237 9.40 14.61 12.36
CA ALA A 237 9.17 14.36 10.94
C ALA A 237 7.67 14.18 10.63
N LEU A 238 6.96 13.38 11.44
CA LEU A 238 5.52 13.17 11.32
C LEU A 238 4.74 14.48 11.44
N ASN A 239 5.05 15.31 12.44
CA ASN A 239 4.38 16.59 12.64
C ASN A 239 4.70 17.57 11.50
N SER A 240 5.93 17.59 11.02
CA SER A 240 6.34 18.46 9.92
C SER A 240 5.66 18.07 8.60
N TYR A 241 5.53 16.78 8.28
CA TYR A 241 4.76 16.36 7.11
C TYR A 241 3.25 16.61 7.25
N LYS A 242 2.69 16.55 8.46
CA LYS A 242 1.30 17.00 8.68
C LYS A 242 1.14 18.50 8.40
N ASP A 243 2.12 19.31 8.78
CA ASP A 243 2.13 20.73 8.44
C ASP A 243 2.18 20.93 6.93
N VAL A 244 3.02 20.18 6.20
CA VAL A 244 3.04 20.20 4.73
C VAL A 244 1.64 19.95 4.17
N LEU A 245 0.98 18.85 4.56
CA LEU A 245 -0.35 18.50 4.08
C LEU A 245 -1.44 19.47 4.53
N ARG A 246 -1.22 20.25 5.60
CA ARG A 246 -2.13 21.32 6.01
C ARG A 246 -2.08 22.50 5.03
N TYR A 247 -0.89 22.82 4.51
CA TYR A 247 -0.71 23.91 3.54
C TYR A 247 -0.97 23.46 2.10
N THR A 248 -0.62 22.23 1.75
CA THR A 248 -0.80 21.64 0.41
C THR A 248 -1.48 20.26 0.49
N PRO A 249 -2.81 20.20 0.67
CA PRO A 249 -3.53 18.94 0.90
C PRO A 249 -3.46 17.93 -0.25
N LYS A 250 -3.20 18.41 -1.49
CA LYS A 250 -3.09 17.60 -2.70
C LYS A 250 -1.67 17.08 -2.98
N ASP A 251 -0.69 17.40 -2.14
CA ASP A 251 0.69 16.92 -2.35
C ASP A 251 0.78 15.42 -2.06
N GLU A 252 0.79 14.63 -3.13
CA GLU A 252 0.88 13.18 -3.07
C GLU A 252 2.23 12.68 -2.51
N ASN A 253 3.34 13.38 -2.80
CA ASN A 253 4.67 12.96 -2.37
C ASN A 253 4.78 13.05 -0.85
N SER A 254 4.43 14.20 -0.26
CA SER A 254 4.43 14.38 1.19
C SER A 254 3.49 13.41 1.89
N ARG A 255 2.37 13.06 1.26
CA ARG A 255 1.42 12.07 1.79
C ARG A 255 1.98 10.66 1.77
N GLN A 256 2.66 10.26 0.70
CA GLN A 256 3.39 8.99 0.65
C GLN A 256 4.48 8.93 1.72
N GLN A 257 5.24 10.00 1.92
CA GLN A 257 6.27 10.08 2.96
C GLN A 257 5.66 9.97 4.37
N LEU A 258 4.56 10.68 4.64
CA LEU A 258 3.86 10.58 5.91
C LEU A 258 3.37 9.15 6.19
N ALA A 259 2.76 8.49 5.19
CA ALA A 259 2.33 7.11 5.31
C ALA A 259 3.51 6.14 5.52
N ALA A 260 4.62 6.35 4.81
CA ALA A 260 5.83 5.55 4.98
C ALA A 260 6.45 5.70 6.37
N LEU A 261 6.43 6.90 6.96
CA LEU A 261 6.87 7.14 8.34
C LEU A 261 5.99 6.43 9.36
N TYR A 262 4.67 6.51 9.21
CA TYR A 262 3.74 5.77 10.07
C TYR A 262 3.98 4.26 9.97
N TYR A 263 4.17 3.74 8.75
CA TYR A 263 4.49 2.35 8.52
C TYR A 263 5.82 1.94 9.17
N GLY A 264 6.87 2.74 9.00
CA GLY A 264 8.17 2.51 9.62
C GLY A 264 8.14 2.53 11.16
N LYS A 265 7.21 3.28 11.75
CA LYS A 265 6.93 3.29 13.19
C LYS A 265 6.10 2.08 13.67
N GLY A 266 5.59 1.25 12.75
CA GLY A 266 4.72 0.12 13.03
C GLY A 266 3.23 0.46 13.11
N ASP A 267 2.84 1.71 12.84
CA ASP A 267 1.44 2.13 12.78
C ASP A 267 0.88 1.97 11.37
N THR A 268 0.72 0.72 10.96
CA THR A 268 0.24 0.36 9.63
C THR A 268 -1.19 0.85 9.39
N ARG A 269 -2.02 0.93 10.44
CA ARG A 269 -3.40 1.40 10.32
C ARG A 269 -3.43 2.88 9.92
N ARG A 270 -2.63 3.73 10.58
CA ARG A 270 -2.50 5.14 10.18
C ARG A 270 -1.90 5.28 8.79
N ALA A 271 -0.89 4.48 8.44
CA ALA A 271 -0.32 4.52 7.09
C ALA A 271 -1.39 4.26 6.01
N PHE A 272 -2.25 3.27 6.23
CA PHE A 272 -3.38 2.97 5.35
C PHE A 272 -4.37 4.14 5.26
N GLU A 273 -4.79 4.70 6.41
CA GLU A 273 -5.74 5.83 6.48
C GLU A 273 -5.21 7.07 5.74
N ILE A 274 -3.94 7.44 5.94
CA ILE A 274 -3.31 8.59 5.29
C ILE A 274 -3.36 8.47 3.76
N LEU A 275 -3.06 7.29 3.22
CA LEU A 275 -3.11 7.02 1.78
C LEU A 275 -4.55 7.00 1.27
N GLN A 276 -5.47 6.35 1.99
CA GLN A 276 -6.88 6.28 1.62
C GLN A 276 -7.51 7.67 1.56
N ASP A 277 -7.23 8.54 2.55
CA ASP A 277 -7.73 9.91 2.57
C ASP A 277 -7.11 10.76 1.45
N GLY A 278 -5.86 10.46 1.06
CA GLY A 278 -5.25 11.04 -0.13
C GLY A 278 -6.00 10.71 -1.41
N ILE A 279 -6.34 9.44 -1.61
CA ILE A 279 -7.09 8.97 -2.78
C ILE A 279 -8.50 9.59 -2.81
N LYS A 280 -9.11 9.91 -1.65
CA LYS A 280 -10.39 10.64 -1.61
C LYS A 280 -10.25 12.09 -2.08
N ILE A 281 -9.10 12.73 -1.84
CA ILE A 281 -8.82 14.11 -2.23
C ILE A 281 -8.42 14.20 -3.70
N ASP A 282 -7.59 13.25 -4.16
CA ASP A 282 -7.20 13.09 -5.55
C ASP A 282 -7.44 11.65 -5.99
N ASN A 283 -8.59 11.45 -6.64
CA ASN A 283 -9.05 10.13 -7.06
C ASN A 283 -8.19 9.55 -8.20
N ASP A 284 -7.53 10.40 -9.00
CA ASP A 284 -6.75 9.97 -10.16
C ASP A 284 -5.25 9.83 -9.86
N SER A 285 -4.81 10.11 -8.63
CA SER A 285 -3.43 9.90 -8.19
C SER A 285 -3.06 8.43 -8.21
N GLU A 286 -2.37 8.03 -9.29
CA GLU A 286 -1.77 6.71 -9.44
C GLU A 286 -0.72 6.45 -8.35
N ALA A 287 0.06 7.47 -7.99
CA ALA A 287 1.13 7.35 -7.00
C ALA A 287 0.58 6.90 -5.64
N LEU A 288 -0.52 7.50 -5.17
CA LEU A 288 -1.13 7.13 -3.89
C LEU A 288 -1.78 5.73 -3.94
N ARG A 289 -2.41 5.38 -5.05
CA ARG A 289 -3.03 4.06 -5.26
C ARG A 289 -1.98 2.94 -5.31
N ILE A 290 -0.87 3.16 -6.02
CA ILE A 290 0.27 2.25 -6.06
C ILE A 290 0.89 2.11 -4.66
N ALA A 291 1.06 3.22 -3.93
CA ALA A 291 1.59 3.17 -2.57
C ALA A 291 0.68 2.34 -1.65
N LEU A 292 -0.64 2.51 -1.73
CA LEU A 292 -1.61 1.76 -0.94
C LEU A 292 -1.60 0.26 -1.31
N ALA A 293 -1.55 -0.07 -2.60
CA ALA A 293 -1.43 -1.45 -3.05
C ALA A 293 -0.13 -2.09 -2.53
N LYS A 294 1.00 -1.39 -2.63
CA LYS A 294 2.30 -1.86 -2.11
C LYS A 294 2.29 -2.06 -0.61
N LEU A 295 1.65 -1.17 0.15
CA LEU A 295 1.45 -1.33 1.60
C LEU A 295 0.70 -2.65 1.89
N LEU A 296 -0.41 -2.90 1.22
CA LEU A 296 -1.21 -4.13 1.40
C LEU A 296 -0.45 -5.41 0.99
N ILE A 297 0.39 -5.36 -0.05
CA ILE A 297 1.27 -6.47 -0.42
C ILE A 297 2.25 -6.78 0.71
N LYS A 298 2.88 -5.76 1.30
CA LYS A 298 3.82 -5.94 2.42
C LYS A 298 3.14 -6.56 3.65
N GLU A 299 1.88 -6.19 3.88
CA GLU A 299 1.04 -6.75 4.94
C GLU A 299 0.41 -8.10 4.58
N GLN A 300 0.91 -8.78 3.54
CA GLN A 300 0.48 -10.11 3.11
C GLN A 300 -1.02 -10.18 2.81
N GLN A 301 -1.60 -9.08 2.30
CA GLN A 301 -2.99 -8.97 1.86
C GLN A 301 -3.06 -8.70 0.34
N PRO A 302 -2.52 -9.60 -0.52
CA PRO A 302 -2.48 -9.38 -1.97
C PRO A 302 -3.88 -9.34 -2.62
N GLU A 303 -4.87 -10.02 -2.02
CA GLU A 303 -6.27 -9.96 -2.47
C GLU A 303 -6.84 -8.54 -2.31
N ALA A 304 -6.63 -7.93 -1.14
CA ALA A 304 -6.99 -6.54 -0.88
C ALA A 304 -6.18 -5.55 -1.73
N ALA A 305 -4.92 -5.87 -2.02
CA ALA A 305 -3.98 -4.98 -2.72
C ALA A 305 -4.41 -4.61 -4.15
N LEU A 306 -5.28 -5.39 -4.79
CA LEU A 306 -5.83 -5.03 -6.09
C LEU A 306 -6.89 -3.93 -5.98
N THR A 307 -7.59 -3.81 -4.84
CA THR A 307 -8.73 -2.88 -4.68
C THR A 307 -8.40 -1.43 -5.02
N PRO A 308 -7.28 -0.84 -4.55
CA PRO A 308 -6.89 0.52 -4.92
C PRO A 308 -6.58 0.68 -6.42
N LEU A 309 -6.31 -0.42 -7.13
CA LEU A 309 -5.90 -0.47 -8.53
C LEU A 309 -7.05 -0.79 -9.51
N LEU A 310 -8.29 -0.89 -9.01
CA LEU A 310 -9.46 -1.12 -9.85
C LEU A 310 -9.91 0.13 -10.61
N HIS A 311 -9.61 1.31 -10.08
CA HIS A 311 -9.92 2.60 -10.72
C HIS A 311 -8.89 2.91 -11.80
N LEU A 312 -9.32 3.00 -13.06
CA LEU A 312 -8.46 3.44 -14.15
C LEU A 312 -8.76 4.92 -14.44
N ASN A 313 -7.72 5.74 -14.46
CA ASN A 313 -7.82 7.10 -14.99
C ASN A 313 -7.85 7.05 -16.54
N HIS A 314 -7.93 8.21 -17.19
CA HIS A 314 -8.05 8.27 -18.66
C HIS A 314 -6.82 7.71 -19.41
N SER A 315 -5.63 7.81 -18.82
CA SER A 315 -4.37 7.43 -19.46
C SER A 315 -3.44 6.78 -18.43
N PRO A 316 -3.71 5.52 -18.03
CA PRO A 316 -3.01 4.88 -16.95
C PRO A 316 -1.55 4.60 -17.31
N SER A 317 -0.63 4.84 -16.38
CA SER A 317 0.79 4.55 -16.62
C SER A 317 1.07 3.05 -16.76
N VAL A 318 2.15 2.71 -17.47
CA VAL A 318 2.63 1.33 -17.58
C VAL A 318 2.93 0.72 -16.21
N ASP A 319 3.48 1.50 -15.28
CA ASP A 319 3.77 1.05 -13.91
C ASP A 319 2.49 0.68 -13.17
N TYR A 320 1.45 1.50 -13.27
CA TYR A 320 0.15 1.25 -12.67
C TYR A 320 -0.49 -0.03 -13.23
N LEU A 321 -0.54 -0.14 -14.57
CA LEU A 321 -1.11 -1.29 -15.25
C LEU A 321 -0.32 -2.57 -14.95
N SER A 322 1.02 -2.51 -14.91
CA SER A 322 1.85 -3.69 -14.63
C SER A 322 1.57 -4.27 -13.24
N LEU A 323 1.41 -3.40 -12.22
CA LEU A 323 1.06 -3.83 -10.87
C LEU A 323 -0.36 -4.39 -10.79
N ARG A 324 -1.33 -3.74 -11.45
CA ARG A 324 -2.72 -4.22 -11.56
C ARG A 324 -2.76 -5.60 -12.21
N ALA A 325 -2.06 -5.81 -13.32
CA ALA A 325 -2.01 -7.07 -14.04
C ALA A 325 -1.40 -8.20 -13.20
N ALA A 326 -0.26 -7.92 -12.54
CA ALA A 326 0.43 -8.90 -11.70
C ALA A 326 -0.45 -9.35 -10.51
N LEU A 327 -1.13 -8.41 -9.85
CA LEU A 327 -2.03 -8.71 -8.75
C LEU A 327 -3.30 -9.42 -9.21
N ALA A 328 -3.91 -8.99 -10.33
CA ALA A 328 -5.08 -9.64 -10.90
C ALA A 328 -4.78 -11.10 -11.30
N GLN A 329 -3.64 -11.34 -11.95
CA GLN A 329 -3.19 -12.68 -12.30
C GLN A 329 -2.94 -13.54 -11.06
N LYS A 330 -2.26 -13.00 -10.04
CA LYS A 330 -2.00 -13.72 -8.77
C LYS A 330 -3.29 -14.09 -8.04
N ASN A 331 -4.30 -13.23 -8.11
CA ASN A 331 -5.59 -13.44 -7.46
C ASN A 331 -6.60 -14.19 -8.35
N SER A 332 -6.17 -14.72 -9.50
CA SER A 332 -7.04 -15.44 -10.46
C SER A 332 -8.26 -14.61 -10.93
N LEU A 333 -8.08 -13.30 -11.06
CA LEU A 333 -9.08 -12.37 -11.59
C LEU A 333 -8.81 -12.17 -13.08
N ASP A 334 -9.22 -13.17 -13.86
CA ASP A 334 -8.76 -13.38 -15.24
C ASP A 334 -9.26 -12.30 -16.20
N ASP A 335 -10.50 -11.83 -16.02
CA ASP A 335 -11.06 -10.74 -16.83
C ASP A 335 -10.28 -9.43 -16.63
N VAL A 336 -9.97 -9.10 -15.37
CA VAL A 336 -9.18 -7.91 -15.01
C VAL A 336 -7.76 -8.05 -15.56
N ALA A 337 -7.14 -9.22 -15.42
CA ALA A 337 -5.81 -9.46 -15.94
C ALA A 337 -5.76 -9.35 -17.47
N LEU A 338 -6.73 -9.95 -18.18
CA LEU A 338 -6.84 -9.91 -19.64
C LEU A 338 -6.96 -8.47 -20.14
N GLU A 339 -7.93 -7.71 -19.59
CA GLU A 339 -8.12 -6.29 -19.93
C GLU A 339 -6.83 -5.49 -19.70
N THR A 340 -6.17 -5.69 -18.56
CA THR A 340 -4.95 -4.94 -18.21
C THR A 340 -3.80 -5.28 -19.16
N TYR A 341 -3.60 -6.53 -19.54
CA TYR A 341 -2.55 -6.91 -20.49
C TYR A 341 -2.83 -6.40 -21.91
N GLN A 342 -4.10 -6.30 -22.33
CA GLN A 342 -4.46 -5.64 -23.58
C GLN A 342 -4.07 -4.16 -23.58
N GLN A 343 -4.32 -3.45 -22.47
CA GLN A 343 -3.90 -2.06 -22.30
C GLN A 343 -2.37 -1.92 -22.28
N LEU A 344 -1.65 -2.81 -21.59
CA LEU A 344 -0.18 -2.82 -21.55
C LEU A 344 0.44 -3.03 -22.94
N VAL A 345 -0.09 -3.96 -23.73
CA VAL A 345 0.37 -4.18 -25.11
C VAL A 345 0.07 -2.98 -26.00
N SER A 346 -1.05 -2.29 -25.77
CA SER A 346 -1.41 -1.07 -26.51
C SER A 346 -0.51 0.11 -26.15
N ALA A 347 -0.13 0.24 -24.87
CA ALA A 347 0.74 1.29 -24.37
C ALA A 347 2.23 1.06 -24.71
N ASP A 348 2.70 -0.18 -24.64
CA ASP A 348 4.09 -0.58 -24.86
C ASP A 348 4.17 -1.89 -25.65
N SER A 349 3.88 -1.81 -26.95
CA SER A 349 3.90 -2.99 -27.84
C SER A 349 5.29 -3.59 -28.08
N ALA A 350 6.36 -2.88 -27.71
CA ALA A 350 7.74 -3.31 -27.90
C ALA A 350 8.22 -4.31 -26.83
N ASN A 351 7.54 -4.33 -25.68
CA ASN A 351 7.91 -5.17 -24.56
C ASN A 351 7.24 -6.55 -24.63
N ALA A 352 8.08 -7.57 -24.82
CA ALA A 352 7.66 -8.96 -24.97
C ALA A 352 6.92 -9.53 -23.75
N ARG A 353 7.16 -8.98 -22.56
CA ARG A 353 6.53 -9.47 -21.31
C ARG A 353 5.02 -9.22 -21.32
N TRP A 354 4.56 -8.12 -21.91
CA TRP A 354 3.13 -7.81 -22.00
C TRP A 354 2.42 -8.74 -22.97
N TRP A 355 3.05 -9.06 -24.11
CA TRP A 355 2.54 -10.05 -25.04
C TRP A 355 2.46 -11.46 -24.43
N LEU A 356 3.48 -11.86 -23.66
CA LEU A 356 3.44 -13.13 -22.93
C LEU A 356 2.30 -13.16 -21.91
N GLY A 357 2.15 -12.11 -21.10
CA GLY A 357 1.06 -12.01 -20.14
C GLY A 357 -0.32 -12.07 -20.81
N LEU A 358 -0.49 -11.34 -21.91
CA LEU A 358 -1.70 -11.36 -22.73
C LEU A 358 -2.02 -12.78 -23.24
N ALA A 359 -1.03 -13.47 -23.80
CA ALA A 359 -1.20 -14.81 -24.33
C ALA A 359 -1.64 -15.81 -23.25
N ILE A 360 -1.02 -15.75 -22.07
CA ILE A 360 -1.38 -16.59 -20.92
C ILE A 360 -2.83 -16.34 -20.50
N GLN A 361 -3.28 -15.08 -20.42
CA GLN A 361 -4.66 -14.79 -20.04
C GLN A 361 -5.68 -15.20 -21.11
N GLN A 362 -5.37 -14.99 -22.40
CA GLN A 362 -6.23 -15.45 -23.49
C GLN A 362 -6.38 -16.96 -23.48
N GLU A 363 -5.29 -17.68 -23.24
CA GLU A 363 -5.29 -19.12 -23.12
C GLU A 363 -6.12 -19.61 -21.92
N ARG A 364 -6.01 -18.97 -20.75
CA ARG A 364 -6.85 -19.28 -19.58
C ARG A 364 -8.33 -19.05 -19.86
N ASN A 365 -8.64 -18.05 -20.68
CA ASN A 365 -9.99 -17.78 -21.16
C ASN A 365 -10.41 -18.67 -22.35
N SER A 366 -9.64 -19.71 -22.69
CA SER A 366 -9.89 -20.65 -23.79
C SER A 366 -9.89 -20.02 -25.20
N ASN A 367 -9.40 -18.79 -25.34
CA ASN A 367 -9.24 -18.08 -26.61
C ASN A 367 -7.90 -18.48 -27.27
N MET A 368 -7.81 -19.74 -27.67
CA MET A 368 -6.59 -20.34 -28.23
C MET A 368 -6.06 -19.65 -29.51
N PRO A 369 -6.91 -19.21 -30.46
CA PRO A 369 -6.44 -18.53 -31.67
C PRO A 369 -5.69 -17.22 -31.35
N GLU A 370 -6.25 -16.39 -30.48
CA GLU A 370 -5.68 -15.13 -30.06
C GLU A 370 -4.42 -15.36 -29.22
N ALA A 371 -4.46 -16.33 -28.29
CA ALA A 371 -3.32 -16.70 -27.47
C ALA A 371 -2.11 -17.09 -28.33
N LYS A 372 -2.33 -17.87 -29.40
CA LYS A 372 -1.28 -18.24 -30.35
C LYS A 372 -0.61 -17.00 -30.96
N VAL A 373 -1.39 -16.03 -31.41
CA VAL A 373 -0.86 -14.79 -32.00
C VAL A 373 -0.06 -14.00 -30.97
N ALA A 374 -0.57 -13.85 -29.75
CA ALA A 374 0.12 -13.13 -28.68
C ALA A 374 1.44 -13.82 -28.28
N TYR A 375 1.47 -15.16 -28.20
CA TYR A 375 2.70 -15.93 -27.98
C TYR A 375 3.72 -15.72 -29.11
N GLN A 376 3.29 -15.70 -30.37
CA GLN A 376 4.17 -15.41 -31.50
C GLN A 376 4.74 -14.00 -31.39
N GLN A 377 3.90 -13.00 -31.09
CA GLN A 377 4.36 -11.63 -30.89
C GLN A 377 5.41 -11.57 -29.78
N ALA A 378 5.18 -12.24 -28.64
CA ALA A 378 6.12 -12.29 -27.53
C ALA A 378 7.53 -12.72 -27.98
N LEU A 379 7.67 -13.71 -28.86
CA LEU A 379 8.98 -14.15 -29.39
C LEU A 379 9.66 -13.15 -30.33
N THR A 380 8.92 -12.24 -30.95
CA THR A 380 9.47 -11.22 -31.86
C THR A 380 9.92 -9.94 -31.15
N LYS A 381 9.45 -9.73 -29.91
CA LYS A 381 9.68 -8.52 -29.12
C LYS A 381 10.86 -8.70 -28.16
N VAL A 382 11.34 -7.58 -27.61
CA VAL A 382 12.47 -7.57 -26.67
C VAL A 382 11.96 -7.71 -25.23
N GLY A 383 12.70 -8.41 -24.36
CA GLY A 383 12.45 -8.42 -22.91
C GLY A 383 12.12 -9.78 -22.29
N LEU A 384 12.10 -10.88 -23.06
CA LEU A 384 11.95 -12.23 -22.52
C LEU A 384 13.30 -12.85 -22.15
N SER A 385 13.33 -13.58 -21.04
CA SER A 385 14.45 -14.47 -20.69
C SER A 385 14.49 -15.68 -21.63
N LYS A 386 15.63 -16.38 -21.68
CA LYS A 386 15.75 -17.62 -22.47
C LYS A 386 14.71 -18.66 -22.03
N GLN A 387 14.49 -18.77 -20.73
CA GLN A 387 13.50 -19.66 -20.12
C GLN A 387 12.08 -19.32 -20.60
N SER A 388 11.68 -18.05 -20.54
CA SER A 388 10.36 -17.62 -21.01
C SER A 388 10.18 -17.84 -22.51
N GLN A 389 11.23 -17.65 -23.32
CA GLN A 389 11.16 -17.97 -24.76
C GLN A 389 10.97 -19.47 -25.01
N THR A 390 11.65 -20.33 -24.25
CA THR A 390 11.47 -21.80 -24.35
C THR A 390 10.03 -22.18 -23.98
N PHE A 391 9.52 -21.66 -22.85
CA PHE A 391 8.14 -21.84 -22.44
C PHE A 391 7.15 -21.46 -23.56
N VAL A 392 7.33 -20.30 -24.18
CA VAL A 392 6.46 -19.83 -25.27
C VAL A 392 6.50 -20.78 -26.47
N ARG A 393 7.70 -21.25 -26.88
CA ARG A 393 7.84 -22.20 -28.01
C ARG A 393 7.17 -23.53 -27.72
N GLU A 394 7.30 -24.05 -26.51
CA GLU A 394 6.64 -25.29 -26.08
C GLU A 394 5.11 -25.13 -26.09
N ARG A 395 4.62 -23.99 -25.61
CA ARG A 395 3.19 -23.70 -25.59
C ARG A 395 2.58 -23.59 -26.99
N LEU A 396 3.29 -22.93 -27.92
CA LEU A 396 2.89 -22.86 -29.33
C LEU A 396 2.75 -24.24 -29.97
N LYS A 397 3.71 -25.15 -29.74
CA LYS A 397 3.64 -26.54 -30.24
C LYS A 397 2.40 -27.27 -29.71
N LEU A 398 2.08 -27.08 -28.44
CA LEU A 398 0.92 -27.70 -27.81
C LEU A 398 -0.39 -27.18 -28.40
N ILE A 399 -0.52 -25.86 -28.60
CA ILE A 399 -1.71 -25.26 -29.21
C ILE A 399 -1.92 -25.79 -30.63
N ASP A 400 -0.84 -25.94 -31.41
CA ASP A 400 -0.90 -26.47 -32.77
C ASP A 400 -1.32 -27.95 -32.81
N ALA A 401 -0.77 -28.78 -31.93
CA ALA A 401 -1.17 -30.18 -31.81
C ALA A 401 -2.65 -30.35 -31.44
N ILE A 402 -3.18 -29.51 -30.54
CA ILE A 402 -4.61 -29.52 -30.19
C ILE A 402 -5.46 -29.21 -31.41
N LYS A 403 -5.10 -28.19 -32.19
CA LYS A 403 -5.83 -27.80 -33.40
C LYS A 403 -5.87 -28.92 -34.43
N GLU A 404 -4.74 -29.57 -34.69
CA GLU A 404 -4.64 -30.68 -35.63
C GLU A 404 -5.55 -31.84 -35.20
N SER A 405 -5.52 -32.23 -33.92
CA SER A 405 -6.38 -33.29 -33.39
C SER A 405 -7.87 -32.98 -33.47
N SER A 406 -8.26 -31.71 -33.28
CA SER A 406 -9.65 -31.27 -33.40
C SER A 406 -10.14 -31.22 -34.84
N SER A 407 -9.24 -31.10 -35.82
CA SER A 407 -9.59 -31.08 -37.25
C SER A 407 -9.65 -32.47 -37.89
N ALA A 408 -9.11 -33.48 -37.21
CA ALA A 408 -9.04 -34.86 -37.69
C ALA A 408 -10.23 -35.73 -37.25
N ASN A 409 -11.04 -35.26 -36.30
CA ASN A 409 -12.31 -35.84 -35.87
C ASN A 409 -13.48 -35.04 -36.44
#